data_AF-A0A948ZM42-F1
#
_entry.id   AF-A0A948ZM42-F1
#
_cell.length_a   1.000
_cell.length_b   1.000
_cell.length_c   1.000
_cell.angle_alpha   90.00
_cell.angle_beta   90.00
_cell.angle_gamma   90.00
#
_symmetry.space_group_name_H-M   'P 1'
#
loop_
_entity.id
_entity.type
_entity.pdbx_description
1 polymer ?
#
loop_
_entity_poly.entity_id
_entity_poly.type
_entity_poly.pdbx_seq_one_letter_code
_entity_poly.pdbx_strand_id
1 'polypeptide(L)'
;MSDVPLAERKLKVAAPLAPGEWPCTRATSSAGADSAPRVNNHAQTPRQNDSLSVLLQVEDALPLGIWMGKRGLLVSVSCLAQLFVHEAPAWMVSMVVHMVTLVTMAMVTVSEPVQYKPQHLIVTPPEKKVEKIVDVADKLPTTLDESVVVEKTSLDSKVEQEKKFIDPNNEPEAAPATAAETIESGMHHVAPGDILKFVGGSGGSPFSGRAMARNIKKVEREGGSKSSEQAVSKALKWLANHQLPDGGWSFDLVRCPTCNGQCRNPGTLANARNAATGLALLPFLGTGDTHKVSRKYKSTIHRGLQYLVNRMRVGSHGGALNESGGTMYSHGIAAIAICEAYAMSKDPDLLTPTRAVLGYICYAQDPIGGGWRYNPRQKGDTSVVGWQLMALKSGYMAGFDIPPLVVERTSLFLDGVQRNGGAAYGYTTPGQGEATTAIGLLCRMYLGWKRDNPAMERGVRMLSKRGPSPSNMYYNYYATQVMRHWEGEPWENWNRQMRDQLVHSQAKQGHEEGSWFTGDGDLGAPTGGRLYCTAMATMILEVYYRYMPIYRAESVEQDFPD
;
A
#
# COMPACT_ATOMS: atom_id res chain seq x y z
N MET A 1 -9.11 31.43 -10.74
CA MET A 1 -10.51 30.98 -10.53
C MET A 1 -10.51 29.46 -10.73
N SER A 2 -10.57 28.61 -9.71
CA SER A 2 -11.39 28.67 -8.50
C SER A 2 -10.67 28.17 -7.24
N ASP A 3 -10.62 29.00 -6.20
CA ASP A 3 -10.29 28.61 -4.82
C ASP A 3 -11.51 27.96 -4.14
N VAL A 4 -12.07 26.91 -4.75
CA VAL A 4 -13.13 26.13 -4.11
C VAL A 4 -12.46 25.06 -3.25
N PRO A 5 -12.71 25.02 -1.93
CA PRO A 5 -12.22 23.95 -1.05
C PRO A 5 -12.56 22.58 -1.62
N LEU A 6 -11.63 21.62 -1.52
CA LEU A 6 -11.81 20.26 -2.03
C LEU A 6 -13.06 19.58 -1.42
N ALA A 7 -13.48 20.01 -0.23
CA ALA A 7 -14.66 19.53 0.48
C ALA A 7 -16.02 20.14 0.07
N GLU A 8 -16.07 21.25 -0.67
CA GLU A 8 -17.34 21.98 -0.89
C GLU A 8 -18.28 21.35 -1.93
N ARG A 9 -17.83 20.31 -2.63
CA ARG A 9 -18.73 19.49 -3.47
C ARG A 9 -19.16 18.29 -2.67
N LYS A 10 -20.34 18.39 -2.06
CA LYS A 10 -21.04 17.34 -1.30
C LYS A 10 -20.89 15.98 -1.99
N LEU A 11 -19.85 15.23 -1.63
CA LEU A 11 -19.91 13.78 -1.65
C LEU A 11 -21.13 13.45 -0.79
N LYS A 12 -22.20 12.92 -1.40
CA LYS A 12 -23.28 12.30 -0.63
C LYS A 12 -22.68 11.03 -0.03
N VAL A 13 -21.92 11.22 1.04
CA VAL A 13 -21.36 10.16 1.86
C VAL A 13 -22.58 9.49 2.50
N ALA A 14 -22.87 8.24 2.12
CA ALA A 14 -23.58 7.35 3.03
C ALA A 14 -22.79 7.38 4.34
N ALA A 15 -23.47 7.55 5.49
CA ALA A 15 -22.87 7.83 6.78
C ALA A 15 -21.50 7.15 6.97
N PRO A 16 -20.48 7.87 7.47
CA PRO A 16 -19.16 7.29 7.64
C PRO A 16 -19.28 5.98 8.43
N LEU A 17 -18.66 4.91 7.92
CA LEU A 17 -18.48 3.69 8.69
C LEU A 17 -17.84 4.09 10.03
N ALA A 18 -18.49 3.72 11.13
CA ALA A 18 -17.95 3.97 12.45
C ALA A 18 -16.58 3.29 12.57
N PRO A 19 -15.61 3.86 13.31
CA PRO A 19 -14.37 3.17 13.60
C PRO A 19 -14.68 1.79 14.20
N GLY A 20 -14.33 0.72 13.49
CA GLY A 20 -14.62 -0.67 13.87
C GLY A 20 -15.61 -1.41 12.96
N GLU A 21 -16.41 -0.73 12.13
CA GLU A 21 -17.33 -1.39 11.20
C GLU A 21 -16.66 -1.64 9.84
N TRP A 22 -15.87 -2.70 9.79
CA TRP A 22 -15.39 -3.25 8.52
C TRP A 22 -16.44 -4.22 7.96
N PRO A 23 -16.78 -4.17 6.65
CA PRO A 23 -17.69 -5.11 6.03
C PRO A 23 -17.00 -6.46 5.82
N CYS A 24 -16.72 -7.17 6.92
CA CYS A 24 -16.20 -8.53 6.95
C CYS A 24 -16.94 -9.42 7.95
N THR A 25 -18.10 -9.00 8.47
CA THR A 25 -18.99 -9.91 9.18
C THR A 25 -19.78 -10.73 8.17
N ARG A 26 -19.52 -12.04 8.20
CA ARG A 26 -20.18 -13.11 7.44
C ARG A 26 -21.70 -12.92 7.44
N ALA A 27 -22.28 -12.47 6.33
CA ALA A 27 -23.72 -12.52 6.12
C ALA A 27 -24.11 -14.00 5.98
N THR A 28 -24.75 -14.56 7.00
CA THR A 28 -25.42 -15.85 6.93
C THR A 28 -26.59 -15.72 5.95
N SER A 29 -26.52 -16.45 4.85
CA SER A 29 -27.63 -16.65 3.93
C SER A 29 -28.75 -17.42 4.62
N SER A 30 -29.95 -16.84 4.67
CA SER A 30 -31.18 -17.62 4.76
C SER A 30 -31.96 -17.41 3.47
N ALA A 31 -31.80 -18.36 2.54
CA ALA A 31 -32.81 -18.63 1.53
C ALA A 31 -34.04 -19.22 2.25
N GLY A 32 -35.21 -18.67 1.97
CA GLY A 32 -36.48 -19.15 2.50
C GLY A 32 -37.61 -18.44 1.79
N ALA A 33 -38.34 -19.21 0.99
CA ALA A 33 -39.50 -18.81 0.22
C ALA A 33 -40.58 -18.14 1.08
N ASP A 34 -41.25 -17.13 0.55
CA ASP A 34 -42.66 -17.26 0.20
C ASP A 34 -43.19 -15.97 -0.45
N SER A 35 -43.81 -16.19 -1.61
CA SER A 35 -44.51 -15.21 -2.42
C SER A 35 -46.02 -15.46 -2.29
N ALA A 36 -46.74 -14.58 -1.59
CA ALA A 36 -48.15 -14.30 -1.84
C ALA A 36 -48.57 -12.95 -1.20
N PRO A 37 -49.53 -12.21 -1.79
CA PRO A 37 -49.59 -10.75 -1.68
C PRO A 37 -50.55 -10.22 -0.61
N ARG A 38 -50.28 -8.94 -0.30
CA ARG A 38 -51.06 -7.97 0.49
C ARG A 38 -52.58 -8.04 0.29
N VAL A 39 -53.31 -7.94 1.41
CA VAL A 39 -54.69 -7.42 1.45
C VAL A 39 -54.70 -6.16 2.31
N ASN A 40 -55.36 -5.13 1.79
CA ASN A 40 -55.46 -3.77 2.30
C ASN A 40 -56.37 -3.64 3.54
N ASN A 41 -56.07 -2.60 4.31
CA ASN A 41 -56.84 -1.90 5.33
C ASN A 41 -58.37 -1.85 5.12
N HIS A 42 -59.14 -1.92 6.21
CA HIS A 42 -59.99 -0.80 6.67
C HIS A 42 -60.60 -1.02 8.08
N ALA A 43 -60.37 -0.01 8.94
CA ALA A 43 -61.29 0.64 9.89
C ALA A 43 -61.99 -0.16 11.04
N GLN A 44 -61.74 0.25 12.30
CA GLN A 44 -62.67 1.04 13.15
C GLN A 44 -62.20 1.13 14.62
N THR A 45 -62.17 2.36 15.16
CA THR A 45 -61.99 2.81 16.58
C THR A 45 -63.30 2.70 17.40
N PRO A 46 -63.42 3.17 18.68
CA PRO A 46 -62.49 3.39 19.82
C PRO A 46 -63.04 2.88 21.19
N ARG A 47 -62.24 3.04 22.28
CA ARG A 47 -62.58 3.34 23.72
C ARG A 47 -61.51 2.70 24.62
N GLN A 48 -61.10 3.18 25.80
CA GLN A 48 -61.22 4.41 26.61
C GLN A 48 -60.29 4.15 27.83
N ASN A 49 -59.63 5.19 28.36
CA ASN A 49 -59.01 5.37 29.68
C ASN A 49 -58.71 4.16 30.62
N ASP A 50 -57.51 4.09 31.18
CA ASP A 50 -57.27 4.60 32.56
C ASP A 50 -55.80 4.48 33.01
N SER A 51 -55.41 5.49 33.75
CA SER A 51 -54.15 5.72 34.47
C SER A 51 -54.06 4.91 35.76
N LEU A 52 -52.86 4.44 36.13
CA LEU A 52 -52.46 4.31 37.54
C LEU A 52 -50.94 4.22 37.71
N SER A 53 -50.39 5.31 38.22
CA SER A 53 -49.10 5.43 38.89
C SER A 53 -49.15 4.81 40.28
N VAL A 54 -48.17 4.01 40.67
CA VAL A 54 -47.86 3.74 42.09
C VAL A 54 -46.36 3.90 42.31
N LEU A 55 -46.05 4.87 43.16
CA LEU A 55 -44.75 5.25 43.69
C LEU A 55 -44.79 4.83 45.16
N LEU A 56 -43.80 4.07 45.64
CA LEU A 56 -43.55 3.90 47.08
C LEU A 56 -42.05 3.74 47.31
N GLN A 57 -41.46 4.80 47.85
CA GLN A 57 -40.20 4.82 48.60
C GLN A 57 -40.45 4.36 50.05
N VAL A 58 -39.34 4.12 50.78
CA VAL A 58 -39.05 4.31 52.22
C VAL A 58 -38.14 3.12 52.63
N GLU A 59 -36.81 3.26 52.68
CA GLU A 59 -35.93 3.89 53.69
C GLU A 59 -35.55 2.99 54.89
N ASP A 60 -34.27 3.12 55.27
CA ASP A 60 -33.61 2.91 56.57
C ASP A 60 -32.77 1.63 56.91
N ALA A 61 -31.44 1.87 56.85
CA ALA A 61 -30.45 1.84 57.96
C ALA A 61 -29.96 0.51 58.61
N LEU A 62 -28.71 0.12 58.25
CA LEU A 62 -27.46 -0.20 59.02
C LEU A 62 -27.51 -0.62 60.53
N PRO A 63 -26.49 -1.26 61.20
CA PRO A 63 -25.03 -1.41 60.87
C PRO A 63 -24.26 -2.72 61.34
N LEU A 64 -22.98 -2.83 60.91
CA LEU A 64 -21.74 -3.34 61.57
C LEU A 64 -21.64 -4.70 62.35
N GLY A 65 -20.60 -5.51 62.05
CA GLY A 65 -19.80 -6.20 63.09
C GLY A 65 -19.35 -7.68 62.89
N ILE A 66 -18.16 -7.88 62.29
CA ILE A 66 -17.05 -8.83 62.62
C ILE A 66 -17.35 -10.25 63.19
N TRP A 67 -16.98 -11.33 62.45
CA TRP A 67 -16.16 -12.46 63.00
C TRP A 67 -15.57 -13.37 61.89
N MET A 68 -14.26 -13.66 61.97
CA MET A 68 -13.51 -14.57 61.09
C MET A 68 -13.65 -16.05 61.54
N GLY A 69 -13.74 -16.98 60.58
CA GLY A 69 -13.47 -18.40 60.83
C GLY A 69 -13.37 -19.23 59.55
N LYS A 70 -12.26 -19.97 59.37
CA LYS A 70 -11.96 -20.90 58.25
C LYS A 70 -12.95 -22.06 58.05
N ARG A 71 -14.07 -22.11 58.79
CA ARG A 71 -15.17 -23.08 58.63
C ARG A 71 -16.40 -22.50 57.91
N GLY A 72 -16.43 -21.19 57.62
CA GLY A 72 -17.54 -20.55 56.89
C GLY A 72 -17.52 -20.77 55.36
N LEU A 73 -16.37 -21.12 54.78
CA LEU A 73 -16.24 -21.26 53.32
C LEU A 73 -16.79 -22.60 52.79
N LEU A 74 -16.76 -23.66 53.60
CA LEU A 74 -17.23 -25.00 53.19
C LEU A 74 -18.75 -25.15 53.29
N VAL A 75 -19.40 -24.43 54.22
CA VAL A 75 -20.88 -24.43 54.33
C VAL A 75 -21.53 -23.57 53.24
N SER A 76 -20.81 -22.58 52.70
CA SER A 76 -21.31 -21.71 51.64
C SER A 76 -21.41 -22.41 50.27
N VAL A 77 -20.51 -23.35 49.94
CA VAL A 77 -20.51 -24.00 48.61
C VAL A 77 -21.61 -25.06 48.51
N SER A 78 -21.86 -25.84 49.57
CA SER A 78 -22.96 -26.81 49.57
C SER A 78 -24.34 -26.17 49.60
N CYS A 79 -24.50 -25.01 50.25
CA CYS A 79 -25.76 -24.27 50.27
C CYS A 79 -26.04 -23.56 48.92
N LEU A 80 -25.01 -22.96 48.30
CA LEU A 80 -25.12 -22.36 46.96
C LEU A 80 -25.39 -23.40 45.86
N ALA A 81 -24.80 -24.60 45.97
CA ALA A 81 -25.07 -25.69 45.03
C ALA A 81 -26.51 -26.21 45.11
N GLN A 82 -27.10 -26.26 46.32
CA GLN A 82 -28.50 -26.65 46.50
C GLN A 82 -29.48 -25.59 46.00
N LEU A 83 -29.17 -24.29 46.17
CA LEU A 83 -29.95 -23.17 45.64
C LEU A 83 -29.90 -23.08 44.10
N PHE A 84 -28.75 -23.38 43.48
CA PHE A 84 -28.62 -23.35 42.02
C PHE A 84 -29.31 -24.52 41.31
N VAL A 85 -29.51 -25.67 41.97
CA VAL A 85 -30.11 -26.84 41.30
C VAL A 85 -31.65 -26.85 41.42
N HIS A 86 -32.21 -26.20 42.45
CA HIS A 86 -33.67 -26.19 42.66
C HIS A 86 -34.40 -24.96 42.08
N GLU A 87 -33.72 -23.81 41.92
CA GLU A 87 -34.34 -22.55 41.45
C GLU A 87 -33.84 -22.09 40.08
N ALA A 88 -32.88 -22.80 39.46
CA ALA A 88 -32.37 -22.41 38.16
C ALA A 88 -33.39 -22.69 37.04
N PRO A 89 -33.70 -21.70 36.18
CA PRO A 89 -34.44 -21.95 34.95
C PRO A 89 -33.73 -22.99 34.08
N ALA A 90 -34.49 -23.88 33.44
CA ALA A 90 -33.95 -24.98 32.63
C ALA A 90 -32.95 -24.52 31.55
N TRP A 91 -33.10 -23.29 31.04
CA TRP A 91 -32.16 -22.72 30.05
C TRP A 91 -30.76 -22.48 30.62
N MET A 92 -30.64 -22.13 31.90
CA MET A 92 -29.36 -21.85 32.56
C MET A 92 -28.60 -23.15 32.83
N VAL A 93 -29.31 -24.19 33.27
CA VAL A 93 -28.75 -25.54 33.42
C VAL A 93 -28.26 -26.06 32.07
N SER A 94 -29.06 -25.88 31.00
CA SER A 94 -28.67 -26.24 29.64
C SER A 94 -27.40 -25.51 29.18
N MET A 95 -27.31 -24.20 29.43
CA MET A 95 -26.14 -23.39 29.05
C MET A 95 -24.86 -23.91 29.72
N VAL A 96 -24.90 -24.23 31.01
CA VAL A 96 -23.74 -24.75 31.75
C VAL A 96 -23.31 -26.12 31.19
N VAL A 97 -24.25 -27.01 30.91
CA VAL A 97 -23.96 -28.33 30.32
C VAL A 97 -23.29 -28.19 28.96
N HIS A 98 -23.79 -27.31 28.09
CA HIS A 98 -23.18 -27.07 26.78
C HIS A 98 -21.79 -26.45 26.90
N MET A 99 -21.59 -25.51 27.83
CA MET A 99 -20.28 -24.88 28.04
C MET A 99 -19.23 -25.91 28.48
N VAL A 100 -19.58 -26.79 29.43
CA VAL A 100 -18.70 -27.87 29.90
C VAL A 100 -18.39 -28.86 28.78
N THR A 101 -19.39 -29.20 27.96
CA THR A 101 -19.22 -30.09 26.80
C THR A 101 -18.25 -29.50 25.76
N LEU A 102 -18.35 -28.20 25.47
CA LEU A 102 -17.45 -27.52 24.52
C LEU A 102 -16.01 -27.44 25.04
N VAL A 103 -15.82 -27.16 26.33
CA VAL A 103 -14.49 -27.12 26.96
C VAL A 103 -13.85 -28.51 26.97
N THR A 104 -14.63 -29.55 27.27
CA THR A 104 -14.13 -30.94 27.22
C THR A 104 -13.80 -31.38 25.79
N MET A 105 -14.63 -31.03 24.79
CA MET A 105 -14.28 -31.25 23.38
C MET A 105 -12.98 -30.53 23.01
N ALA A 106 -12.82 -29.27 23.39
CA ALA A 106 -11.62 -28.49 23.11
C ALA A 106 -10.37 -29.17 23.70
N MET A 107 -10.43 -29.65 24.94
CA MET A 107 -9.33 -30.37 25.57
C MET A 107 -9.00 -31.71 24.89
N VAL A 108 -10.01 -32.45 24.42
CA VAL A 108 -9.80 -33.71 23.68
C VAL A 108 -9.19 -33.44 22.29
N THR A 109 -9.55 -32.34 21.63
CA THR A 109 -9.04 -32.02 20.27
C THR A 109 -7.62 -31.46 20.22
N VAL A 110 -7.08 -30.94 21.32
CA VAL A 110 -5.76 -30.26 21.33
C VAL A 110 -4.61 -31.22 21.70
N SER A 111 -4.87 -32.51 21.87
CA SER A 111 -3.88 -33.47 22.37
C SER A 111 -3.11 -34.22 21.28
N GLU A 112 -2.43 -33.52 20.36
CA GLU A 112 -1.22 -34.07 19.71
C GLU A 112 -0.21 -32.94 19.38
N PRO A 113 0.94 -32.83 20.08
CA PRO A 113 2.05 -32.03 19.59
C PRO A 113 2.67 -32.72 18.37
N VAL A 114 2.55 -32.08 17.20
CA VAL A 114 3.16 -32.56 15.95
C VAL A 114 4.68 -32.57 16.10
N GLN A 115 5.26 -33.75 16.38
CA GLN A 115 6.69 -33.97 16.28
C GLN A 115 7.10 -34.09 14.81
N TYR A 116 7.69 -33.03 14.26
CA TYR A 116 8.24 -33.04 12.92
C TYR A 116 9.55 -33.84 12.88
N LYS A 117 9.50 -35.08 12.40
CA LYS A 117 10.69 -35.84 11.97
C LYS A 117 10.89 -35.64 10.46
N PRO A 118 12.01 -35.06 9.99
CA PRO A 118 12.26 -34.94 8.56
C PRO A 118 12.54 -36.33 7.97
N GLN A 119 11.62 -36.82 7.12
CA GLN A 119 11.91 -37.96 6.26
C GLN A 119 12.77 -37.50 5.08
N HIS A 120 14.03 -37.91 5.07
CA HIS A 120 14.88 -37.85 3.89
C HIS A 120 14.34 -38.82 2.83
N LEU A 121 13.64 -38.30 1.82
CA LEU A 121 13.35 -39.04 0.59
C LEU A 121 14.57 -38.96 -0.32
N ILE A 122 15.40 -40.00 -0.28
CA ILE A 122 16.40 -40.28 -1.32
C ILE A 122 15.62 -40.81 -2.52
N VAL A 123 15.46 -40.00 -3.55
CA VAL A 123 14.95 -40.45 -4.85
C VAL A 123 16.16 -40.75 -5.73
N THR A 124 16.49 -42.02 -5.87
CA THR A 124 17.40 -42.53 -6.89
C THR A 124 16.66 -42.52 -8.25
N PRO A 125 17.25 -41.98 -9.34
CA PRO A 125 16.57 -41.89 -10.63
C PRO A 125 16.57 -43.25 -11.35
N PRO A 126 15.46 -43.68 -11.98
CA PRO A 126 15.49 -44.82 -12.91
C PRO A 126 15.92 -44.38 -14.32
N GLU A 127 16.65 -45.28 -14.97
CA GLU A 127 17.24 -45.14 -16.31
C GLU A 127 16.22 -44.91 -17.43
N LYS A 128 16.70 -44.19 -18.46
CA LYS A 128 16.02 -43.92 -19.73
C LYS A 128 15.63 -45.22 -20.46
N LYS A 129 14.41 -45.25 -21.00
CA LYS A 129 14.14 -45.81 -22.34
C LYS A 129 13.41 -44.79 -23.20
N VAL A 130 13.95 -44.62 -24.39
CA VAL A 130 13.50 -43.73 -25.47
C VAL A 130 12.45 -44.46 -26.28
N GLU A 131 11.31 -43.82 -26.55
CA GLU A 131 10.52 -44.05 -27.76
C GLU A 131 9.78 -42.76 -28.16
N LYS A 132 9.71 -42.54 -29.47
CA LYS A 132 9.33 -41.30 -30.16
C LYS A 132 7.82 -41.24 -30.49
N ILE A 133 7.45 -40.09 -31.07
CA ILE A 133 6.29 -39.75 -31.92
C ILE A 133 5.03 -39.38 -31.09
N VAL A 134 4.28 -38.27 -31.26
CA VAL A 134 3.96 -37.39 -32.41
C VAL A 134 3.67 -35.95 -31.91
N ASP A 135 4.09 -34.95 -32.68
CA ASP A 135 3.77 -33.52 -32.56
C ASP A 135 2.26 -33.20 -32.71
N VAL A 136 1.73 -32.34 -31.84
CA VAL A 136 0.63 -31.43 -32.17
C VAL A 136 0.96 -30.06 -31.60
N ALA A 137 1.58 -29.23 -32.43
CA ALA A 137 1.68 -27.78 -32.25
C ALA A 137 0.62 -27.11 -33.15
N ASP A 138 -0.20 -26.25 -32.54
CA ASP A 138 -1.02 -25.20 -33.17
C ASP A 138 -1.75 -24.50 -32.00
N LYS A 139 -1.85 -23.18 -31.82
CA LYS A 139 -1.53 -21.98 -32.59
C LYS A 139 -1.48 -20.80 -31.61
N LEU A 140 -0.44 -19.96 -31.67
CA LEU A 140 -0.55 -18.54 -31.36
C LEU A 140 -0.52 -17.80 -32.71
N PRO A 141 -1.43 -16.85 -33.00
CA PRO A 141 -1.30 -16.04 -34.20
C PRO A 141 -0.21 -14.98 -34.04
N THR A 142 0.81 -15.14 -34.87
CA THR A 142 1.85 -14.21 -35.30
C THR A 142 1.29 -13.06 -36.13
N THR A 143 1.95 -11.90 -36.09
CA THR A 143 2.60 -11.28 -37.27
C THR A 143 3.48 -10.12 -36.81
N LEU A 144 4.79 -10.23 -37.01
CA LEU A 144 5.66 -9.16 -37.52
C LEU A 144 6.88 -9.87 -38.12
N ASP A 145 6.90 -9.95 -39.46
CA ASP A 145 8.04 -10.40 -40.23
C ASP A 145 9.18 -9.39 -40.11
N GLU A 146 10.35 -9.92 -39.80
CA GLU A 146 11.62 -9.23 -39.82
C GLU A 146 12.34 -9.59 -41.12
N SER A 147 12.72 -8.57 -41.89
CA SER A 147 13.88 -8.66 -42.77
C SER A 147 14.42 -7.28 -43.03
N VAL A 148 15.71 -7.04 -42.72
CA VAL A 148 16.73 -6.56 -43.66
C VAL A 148 18.10 -6.75 -43.00
N VAL A 149 18.98 -7.39 -43.76
CA VAL A 149 20.43 -7.57 -43.60
C VAL A 149 21.16 -6.28 -43.94
N VAL A 150 22.09 -5.80 -43.10
CA VAL A 150 23.32 -5.03 -43.48
C VAL A 150 24.31 -5.15 -42.31
N GLU A 151 25.35 -5.99 -42.42
CA GLU A 151 26.72 -5.69 -42.86
C GLU A 151 27.59 -4.94 -41.82
N LYS A 152 28.71 -5.60 -41.47
CA LYS A 152 29.73 -5.12 -40.54
C LYS A 152 30.57 -4.04 -41.22
N THR A 153 30.84 -2.95 -40.53
CA THR A 153 32.06 -2.16 -40.79
C THR A 153 32.62 -1.60 -39.48
N SER A 154 33.85 -2.00 -39.21
CA SER A 154 34.76 -1.47 -38.19
C SER A 154 35.24 -0.07 -38.55
N LEU A 155 35.43 0.79 -37.54
CA LEU A 155 36.43 1.87 -37.60
C LEU A 155 36.81 2.30 -36.16
N ASP A 156 38.08 2.05 -35.85
CA ASP A 156 38.81 2.62 -34.73
C ASP A 156 38.87 4.15 -34.80
N SER A 157 38.92 4.83 -33.65
CA SER A 157 40.12 5.58 -33.23
C SER A 157 39.88 6.56 -32.08
N LYS A 158 40.76 6.43 -31.08
CA LYS A 158 41.49 7.49 -30.34
C LYS A 158 40.77 8.35 -29.28
N VAL A 159 41.04 7.92 -28.06
CA VAL A 159 41.41 8.66 -26.85
C VAL A 159 42.07 10.03 -27.10
N GLU A 160 41.59 11.05 -26.38
CA GLU A 160 42.39 12.17 -25.87
C GLU A 160 41.89 12.54 -24.46
N GLN A 161 42.76 12.38 -23.46
CA GLN A 161 42.76 13.11 -22.18
C GLN A 161 43.37 14.49 -22.47
N GLU A 162 42.94 15.60 -21.87
CA GLU A 162 43.39 16.11 -20.55
C GLU A 162 42.84 17.57 -20.50
N LYS A 163 42.28 18.11 -19.41
CA LYS A 163 43.05 18.87 -18.39
C LYS A 163 42.15 19.31 -17.23
N LYS A 164 42.72 19.12 -16.04
CA LYS A 164 42.32 19.72 -14.75
C LYS A 164 42.36 21.24 -14.84
N PHE A 165 41.37 21.89 -14.25
CA PHE A 165 41.53 23.21 -13.65
C PHE A 165 41.08 23.13 -12.18
N ILE A 166 42.03 23.44 -11.30
CA ILE A 166 41.84 23.74 -9.88
C ILE A 166 41.91 25.26 -9.80
N ASP A 167 40.97 25.89 -9.10
CA ASP A 167 41.21 27.17 -8.44
C ASP A 167 40.16 27.42 -7.33
N PRO A 168 40.44 28.24 -6.30
CA PRO A 168 40.56 27.76 -4.93
C PRO A 168 39.95 28.77 -3.95
N ASN A 169 38.75 28.54 -3.42
CA ASN A 169 38.29 29.39 -2.32
C ASN A 169 37.44 28.55 -1.36
N ASN A 170 38.14 28.00 -0.37
CA ASN A 170 37.63 27.67 0.96
C ASN A 170 37.96 28.92 1.80
N GLU A 171 37.05 29.52 2.55
CA GLU A 171 36.69 29.19 3.95
C GLU A 171 35.69 30.30 4.45
N PRO A 172 35.24 30.33 5.73
CA PRO A 172 34.23 29.45 6.32
C PRO A 172 33.13 30.23 7.10
N GLU A 173 32.28 29.48 7.79
CA GLU A 173 31.58 29.84 9.05
C GLU A 173 30.39 30.82 9.05
N ALA A 174 29.25 30.35 9.60
CA ALA A 174 28.62 30.92 10.81
C ALA A 174 27.27 30.23 11.11
N ALA A 175 27.16 29.59 12.28
CA ALA A 175 25.91 29.37 13.00
C ALA A 175 25.61 30.59 13.89
N PRO A 176 24.36 30.81 14.34
CA PRO A 176 23.95 30.41 15.70
C PRO A 176 22.51 29.82 15.72
N ALA A 177 22.07 28.89 16.59
CA ALA A 177 22.00 28.79 18.06
C ALA A 177 20.77 29.47 18.72
N THR A 178 19.90 28.64 19.34
CA THR A 178 19.19 28.76 20.66
C THR A 178 18.27 29.98 20.96
N ALA A 179 17.21 29.97 21.78
CA ALA A 179 16.54 29.06 22.74
C ALA A 179 15.24 29.72 23.31
N ALA A 180 14.37 28.90 23.93
CA ALA A 180 13.46 29.08 25.12
C ALA A 180 12.53 30.32 25.22
N GLU A 181 11.37 30.38 25.91
CA GLU A 181 10.78 29.84 27.17
C GLU A 181 9.21 29.85 27.02
N THR A 182 8.36 28.89 27.48
CA THR A 182 7.77 28.57 28.82
C THR A 182 7.05 29.78 29.51
N ILE A 183 5.74 29.78 29.87
CA ILE A 183 5.09 29.19 31.07
C ILE A 183 3.53 29.47 31.14
N GLU A 184 2.75 28.49 31.66
CA GLU A 184 1.43 28.50 32.39
C GLU A 184 0.14 29.16 31.85
N SER A 185 -1.11 28.77 32.18
CA SER A 185 -1.78 27.69 32.97
C SER A 185 -3.32 27.85 32.78
N GLY A 186 -4.11 26.77 32.89
CA GLY A 186 -5.52 26.87 33.37
C GLY A 186 -6.68 26.25 32.55
N MET A 187 -6.96 24.96 32.81
CA MET A 187 -8.27 24.28 32.91
C MET A 187 -9.19 23.98 31.68
N HIS A 188 -9.24 22.65 31.40
CA HIS A 188 -10.40 21.79 31.07
C HIS A 188 -11.34 22.13 29.89
N HIS A 189 -11.01 21.57 28.73
CA HIS A 189 -11.92 20.76 27.90
C HIS A 189 -11.07 19.70 27.18
N VAL A 190 -11.34 18.41 27.39
CA VAL A 190 -10.58 17.33 26.74
C VAL A 190 -10.88 17.35 25.24
N ALA A 191 -9.95 17.89 24.47
CA ALA A 191 -9.97 17.88 23.02
C ALA A 191 -9.49 16.51 22.50
N PRO A 192 -9.90 16.07 21.30
CA PRO A 192 -9.51 14.78 20.70
C PRO A 192 -8.00 14.58 20.44
N GLY A 193 -7.14 15.50 20.89
CA GLY A 193 -5.68 15.47 20.72
C GLY A 193 -4.90 14.79 21.85
N ASP A 194 -5.52 14.43 22.98
CA ASP A 194 -4.78 13.89 24.13
C ASP A 194 -4.56 12.36 24.11
N ILE A 195 -5.08 11.64 23.10
CA ILE A 195 -4.72 10.23 22.85
C ILE A 195 -3.35 10.12 22.17
N LEU A 196 -2.82 11.19 21.57
CA LEU A 196 -1.53 11.17 20.87
C LEU A 196 -0.30 11.34 21.79
N LYS A 197 -0.50 11.62 23.09
CA LYS A 197 0.62 11.79 24.04
C LYS A 197 1.16 10.48 24.63
N PHE A 198 0.46 9.36 24.46
CA PHE A 198 0.98 8.03 24.84
C PHE A 198 1.74 7.32 23.70
N VAL A 199 1.85 7.95 22.52
CA VAL A 199 2.66 7.49 21.37
C VAL A 199 3.85 8.45 21.15
N GLY A 200 4.37 9.01 22.25
CA GLY A 200 5.48 9.95 22.28
C GLY A 200 6.82 9.26 22.55
N GLY A 201 7.20 8.30 21.71
CA GLY A 201 8.60 7.94 21.51
C GLY A 201 9.14 8.77 20.34
N SER A 202 10.37 9.28 20.42
CA SER A 202 10.99 10.10 19.38
C SER A 202 11.11 9.36 18.03
N GLY A 203 10.05 9.37 17.21
CA GLY A 203 10.02 8.87 15.84
C GLY A 203 9.56 9.96 14.88
N GLY A 204 10.41 10.33 13.92
CA GLY A 204 10.04 11.32 12.91
C GLY A 204 8.85 10.87 12.06
N SER A 205 8.10 11.81 11.47
CA SER A 205 7.05 11.50 10.49
C SER A 205 7.59 10.51 9.44
N PRO A 206 6.86 9.44 9.06
CA PRO A 206 7.33 8.44 8.10
C PRO A 206 7.74 9.02 6.73
N PHE A 207 7.30 10.24 6.41
CA PHE A 207 7.63 11.00 5.20
C PHE A 207 8.70 12.08 5.41
N SER A 208 9.29 12.16 6.60
CA SER A 208 10.30 13.18 6.98
C SER A 208 11.55 13.16 6.10
N GLY A 209 11.90 11.98 5.56
CA GLY A 209 13.00 11.84 4.61
C GLY A 209 12.85 12.74 3.37
N ARG A 210 11.61 13.07 2.97
CA ARG A 210 11.35 13.90 1.79
C ARG A 210 11.78 15.35 1.96
N ALA A 211 11.91 15.84 3.20
CA ALA A 211 12.51 17.15 3.46
C ALA A 211 13.99 17.22 3.03
N MET A 212 14.67 16.06 2.93
CA MET A 212 16.07 15.97 2.48
C MET A 212 16.23 16.26 0.99
N ALA A 213 15.20 16.09 0.16
CA ALA A 213 15.26 16.35 -1.28
C ALA A 213 15.76 17.77 -1.62
N ARG A 214 15.61 18.72 -0.69
CA ARG A 214 16.05 20.11 -0.85
C ARG A 214 17.51 20.35 -0.46
N ASN A 215 18.20 19.35 0.09
CA ASN A 215 19.57 19.45 0.57
C ASN A 215 20.47 18.46 -0.18
N ILE A 216 21.16 18.95 -1.21
CA ILE A 216 22.00 18.12 -2.07
C ILE A 216 23.07 17.34 -1.31
N LYS A 217 23.65 17.91 -0.24
CA LYS A 217 24.66 17.23 0.57
C LYS A 217 24.07 16.01 1.29
N LYS A 218 22.80 16.05 1.68
CA LYS A 218 22.10 14.90 2.28
C LYS A 218 21.78 13.85 1.23
N VAL A 219 21.33 14.27 0.04
CA VAL A 219 21.05 13.35 -1.08
C VAL A 219 22.31 12.62 -1.54
N GLU A 220 23.45 13.32 -1.65
CA GLU A 220 24.75 12.72 -2.01
C GLU A 220 25.20 11.66 -1.00
N ARG A 221 24.95 11.87 0.31
CA ARG A 221 25.28 10.88 1.36
C ARG A 221 24.46 9.60 1.26
N GLU A 222 23.24 9.68 0.73
CA GLU A 222 22.32 8.55 0.62
C GLU A 222 22.41 7.82 -0.74
N GLY A 223 23.25 8.30 -1.65
CA GLY A 223 23.56 7.66 -2.93
C GLY A 223 23.13 8.43 -4.18
N GLY A 224 22.45 9.57 -4.03
CA GLY A 224 22.13 10.48 -5.12
C GLY A 224 23.35 11.26 -5.61
N SER A 225 23.15 12.10 -6.62
CA SER A 225 24.17 12.99 -7.17
C SER A 225 23.55 14.30 -7.66
N LYS A 226 24.37 15.33 -7.89
CA LYS A 226 23.89 16.57 -8.55
C LYS A 226 23.20 16.28 -9.88
N SER A 227 23.72 15.32 -10.66
CA SER A 227 23.14 14.94 -11.94
C SER A 227 21.81 14.20 -11.78
N SER A 228 21.65 13.34 -10.76
CA SER A 228 20.35 12.70 -10.49
C SER A 228 19.29 13.71 -10.08
N GLU A 229 19.62 14.67 -9.21
CA GLU A 229 18.65 15.68 -8.77
C GLU A 229 18.30 16.67 -9.88
N GLN A 230 19.25 16.98 -10.75
CA GLN A 230 18.96 17.73 -11.98
C GLN A 230 18.02 16.95 -12.90
N ALA A 231 18.23 15.64 -13.05
CA ALA A 231 17.34 14.79 -13.85
C ALA A 231 15.92 14.76 -13.26
N VAL A 232 15.78 14.60 -11.94
CA VAL A 232 14.49 14.69 -11.23
C VAL A 232 13.83 16.05 -11.47
N SER A 233 14.57 17.15 -11.30
CA SER A 233 14.02 18.49 -11.53
C SER A 233 13.52 18.72 -12.96
N LYS A 234 14.23 18.19 -13.97
CA LYS A 234 13.79 18.25 -15.37
C LYS A 234 12.54 17.40 -15.61
N ALA A 235 12.47 16.22 -14.99
CA ALA A 235 11.31 15.34 -15.07
C ALA A 235 10.05 15.97 -14.48
N LEU A 236 10.15 16.59 -13.29
CA LEU A 236 9.03 17.31 -12.68
C LEU A 236 8.54 18.48 -13.55
N LYS A 237 9.47 19.20 -14.19
CA LYS A 237 9.11 20.24 -15.17
C LYS A 237 8.38 19.63 -16.36
N TRP A 238 8.88 18.53 -16.91
CA TRP A 238 8.24 17.82 -18.02
C TRP A 238 6.83 17.35 -17.65
N LEU A 239 6.67 16.67 -16.51
CA LEU A 239 5.37 16.22 -16.00
C LEU A 239 4.39 17.38 -15.82
N ALA A 240 4.82 18.49 -15.23
CA ALA A 240 3.97 19.66 -15.04
C ALA A 240 3.50 20.27 -16.37
N ASN A 241 4.37 20.29 -17.39
CA ASN A 241 4.03 20.76 -18.73
C ASN A 241 3.08 19.82 -19.49
N HIS A 242 2.92 18.57 -19.04
CA HIS A 242 2.05 17.57 -19.66
C HIS A 242 0.71 17.36 -18.92
N GLN A 243 0.39 18.19 -17.93
CA GLN A 243 -0.92 18.17 -17.27
C GLN A 243 -2.01 18.69 -18.21
N LEU A 244 -3.16 18.01 -18.25
CA LEU A 244 -4.31 18.47 -19.02
C LEU A 244 -5.05 19.63 -18.34
N PRO A 245 -5.88 20.40 -19.07
CA PRO A 245 -6.68 21.50 -18.50
C PRO A 245 -7.63 21.08 -17.36
N ASP A 246 -8.09 19.82 -17.36
CA ASP A 246 -8.94 19.25 -16.31
C ASP A 246 -8.17 18.84 -15.03
N GLY A 247 -6.85 19.02 -15.02
CA GLY A 247 -5.97 18.68 -13.91
C GLY A 247 -5.39 17.26 -13.96
N GLY A 248 -5.90 16.36 -14.80
CA GLY A 248 -5.39 14.99 -14.90
C GLY A 248 -4.27 14.81 -15.92
N TRP A 249 -3.68 13.61 -15.96
CA TRP A 249 -2.68 13.19 -16.97
C TRP A 249 -3.17 12.02 -17.80
N SER A 250 -2.64 11.88 -19.01
CA SER A 250 -3.00 10.84 -19.98
C SER A 250 -1.73 10.13 -20.44
N PHE A 251 -1.75 8.80 -20.52
CA PHE A 251 -0.69 8.05 -21.18
C PHE A 251 -0.63 8.37 -22.68
N ASP A 252 -1.80 8.59 -23.30
CA ASP A 252 -1.91 9.14 -24.65
C ASP A 252 -1.56 10.64 -24.62
N LEU A 253 -0.33 10.96 -25.01
CA LEU A 253 0.21 12.32 -25.00
C LEU A 253 -0.37 13.21 -26.11
N VAL A 254 -1.06 12.64 -27.11
CA VAL A 254 -1.72 13.42 -28.17
C VAL A 254 -2.86 14.24 -27.58
N ARG A 255 -3.50 13.74 -26.53
CA ARG A 255 -4.57 14.46 -25.79
C ARG A 255 -4.07 15.67 -25.02
N CYS A 256 -2.76 15.82 -24.85
CA CYS A 256 -2.16 16.93 -24.13
C CYS A 256 -2.00 18.13 -25.05
N PRO A 257 -2.75 19.24 -24.87
CA PRO A 257 -2.73 20.37 -25.80
C PRO A 257 -1.35 21.03 -25.93
N THR A 258 -0.57 21.02 -24.85
CA THR A 258 0.80 21.55 -24.86
C THR A 258 1.77 20.65 -25.61
N CYS A 259 1.57 19.33 -25.54
CA CYS A 259 2.35 18.35 -26.31
C CYS A 259 1.94 18.33 -27.78
N ASN A 260 0.64 18.16 -28.06
CA ASN A 260 0.07 18.12 -29.41
C ASN A 260 0.86 17.18 -30.36
N GLY A 261 1.27 16.00 -29.86
CA GLY A 261 2.02 15.01 -30.63
C GLY A 261 3.53 15.28 -30.80
N GLN A 262 4.09 16.31 -30.17
CA GLN A 262 5.52 16.62 -30.26
C GLN A 262 6.42 15.61 -29.54
N CYS A 263 5.91 14.94 -28.51
CA CYS A 263 6.61 13.81 -27.87
C CYS A 263 6.34 12.51 -28.62
N ARG A 264 7.40 11.77 -28.91
CA ARG A 264 7.33 10.39 -29.42
C ARG A 264 6.93 9.44 -28.30
N ASN A 265 6.49 8.25 -28.72
CA ASN A 265 6.15 7.13 -27.87
C ASN A 265 5.04 7.46 -26.84
N PRO A 266 3.88 8.01 -27.28
CA PRO A 266 2.71 8.10 -26.42
C PRO A 266 2.25 6.69 -26.04
N GLY A 267 1.66 6.56 -24.85
CA GLY A 267 0.99 5.32 -24.46
C GLY A 267 -0.36 5.17 -25.15
N THR A 268 -0.86 3.94 -25.18
CA THR A 268 -2.14 3.57 -25.78
C THR A 268 -3.29 3.49 -24.77
N LEU A 269 -2.99 3.52 -23.46
CA LEU A 269 -3.98 3.44 -22.37
C LEU A 269 -4.70 4.78 -22.12
N ALA A 270 -5.36 5.30 -23.15
CA ALA A 270 -6.02 6.60 -23.10
C ALA A 270 -7.18 6.70 -22.09
N ASN A 271 -7.73 5.54 -21.68
CA ASN A 271 -8.80 5.42 -20.70
C ASN A 271 -8.32 5.06 -19.28
N ALA A 272 -7.00 5.00 -19.03
CA ALA A 272 -6.41 4.77 -17.71
C ALA A 272 -5.95 6.08 -17.05
N ARG A 273 -6.83 7.09 -17.05
CA ARG A 273 -6.53 8.46 -16.61
C ARG A 273 -6.23 8.58 -15.13
N ASN A 274 -6.86 7.77 -14.28
CA ASN A 274 -6.60 7.74 -12.84
C ASN A 274 -5.20 7.18 -12.56
N ALA A 275 -4.78 6.11 -13.26
CA ALA A 275 -3.40 5.59 -13.18
C ALA A 275 -2.38 6.62 -13.66
N ALA A 276 -2.61 7.23 -14.83
CA ALA A 276 -1.73 8.24 -15.38
C ALA A 276 -1.58 9.45 -14.44
N THR A 277 -2.68 9.91 -13.84
CA THR A 277 -2.68 11.02 -12.88
C THR A 277 -1.98 10.64 -11.58
N GLY A 278 -2.25 9.45 -11.04
CA GLY A 278 -1.56 8.96 -9.84
C GLY A 278 -0.05 8.84 -10.05
N LEU A 279 0.39 8.20 -11.15
CA LEU A 279 1.81 8.11 -11.50
C LEU A 279 2.47 9.47 -11.70
N ALA A 280 1.77 10.44 -12.31
CA ALA A 280 2.32 11.78 -12.49
C ALA A 280 2.43 12.57 -11.17
N LEU A 281 1.52 12.34 -10.21
CA LEU A 281 1.53 13.00 -8.90
C LEU A 281 2.63 12.48 -7.99
N LEU A 282 2.90 11.18 -8.00
CA LEU A 282 3.85 10.55 -7.06
C LEU A 282 5.24 11.20 -7.07
N PRO A 283 5.88 11.51 -8.22
CA PRO A 283 7.16 12.22 -8.25
C PRO A 283 7.15 13.58 -7.52
N PHE A 284 6.11 14.38 -7.71
CA PHE A 284 6.00 15.65 -6.99
C PHE A 284 5.96 15.43 -5.47
N LEU A 285 5.15 14.47 -5.03
CA LEU A 285 5.07 14.10 -3.61
C LEU A 285 6.41 13.55 -3.10
N GLY A 286 7.19 12.87 -3.94
CA GLY A 286 8.49 12.29 -3.56
C GLY A 286 9.52 13.34 -3.17
N THR A 287 9.55 14.47 -3.87
CA THR A 287 10.42 15.61 -3.55
C THR A 287 9.96 16.46 -2.35
N GLY A 288 8.91 16.02 -1.65
CA GLY A 288 8.37 16.72 -0.50
C GLY A 288 7.39 17.85 -0.86
N ASP A 289 7.05 18.01 -2.13
CA ASP A 289 6.10 19.02 -2.59
C ASP A 289 4.65 18.52 -2.44
N THR A 290 3.77 19.41 -1.99
CA THR A 290 2.33 19.14 -1.81
C THR A 290 1.50 20.30 -2.39
N HIS A 291 0.18 20.11 -2.44
CA HIS A 291 -0.77 21.18 -2.79
C HIS A 291 -0.87 22.27 -1.72
N LYS A 292 -0.34 22.08 -0.51
CA LYS A 292 -0.24 23.13 0.52
C LYS A 292 1.13 23.82 0.47
N VAL A 293 2.18 23.03 0.26
CA VAL A 293 3.59 23.45 0.35
C VAL A 293 4.34 23.00 -0.90
N SER A 294 4.59 23.93 -1.83
CA SER A 294 5.54 23.75 -2.93
C SER A 294 5.92 25.13 -3.44
N ARG A 295 7.18 25.29 -3.87
CA ARG A 295 7.64 26.56 -4.46
C ARG A 295 7.15 26.76 -5.90
N LYS A 296 6.87 25.67 -6.63
CA LYS A 296 6.62 25.73 -8.09
C LYS A 296 5.39 24.94 -8.54
N TYR A 297 5.12 23.81 -7.90
CA TYR A 297 4.15 22.82 -8.39
C TYR A 297 2.87 22.75 -7.55
N LYS A 298 2.67 23.68 -6.61
CA LYS A 298 1.50 23.73 -5.71
C LYS A 298 0.17 23.60 -6.46
N SER A 299 -0.03 24.39 -7.51
CA SER A 299 -1.25 24.37 -8.32
C SER A 299 -1.36 23.10 -9.17
N THR A 300 -0.25 22.63 -9.75
CA THR A 300 -0.20 21.37 -10.51
C THR A 300 -0.65 20.18 -9.66
N ILE A 301 -0.11 20.05 -8.44
CA ILE A 301 -0.46 18.98 -7.49
C ILE A 301 -1.92 19.12 -7.05
N HIS A 302 -2.35 20.33 -6.70
CA HIS A 302 -3.73 20.58 -6.28
C HIS A 302 -4.75 20.13 -7.33
N ARG A 303 -4.56 20.53 -8.60
CA ARG A 303 -5.45 20.14 -9.70
C ARG A 303 -5.45 18.63 -9.97
N GLY A 304 -4.29 17.97 -9.84
CA GLY A 304 -4.20 16.53 -9.98
C GLY A 304 -4.94 15.77 -8.88
N LEU A 305 -4.80 16.21 -7.64
CA LEU A 305 -5.55 15.63 -6.51
C LEU A 305 -7.06 15.89 -6.67
N GLN A 306 -7.45 17.10 -7.07
CA GLN A 306 -8.84 17.42 -7.40
C GLN A 306 -9.38 16.51 -8.51
N TYR A 307 -8.60 16.25 -9.56
CA TYR A 307 -8.99 15.32 -10.61
C TYR A 307 -9.32 13.94 -10.04
N LEU A 308 -8.41 13.35 -9.25
CA LEU A 308 -8.63 12.03 -8.65
C LEU A 308 -9.85 12.02 -7.72
N VAL A 309 -9.98 13.00 -6.82
CA VAL A 309 -11.11 13.10 -5.90
C VAL A 309 -12.44 13.23 -6.66
N ASN A 310 -12.49 14.05 -7.71
CA ASN A 310 -13.68 14.23 -8.53
C ASN A 310 -14.06 12.99 -9.37
N ARG A 311 -13.08 12.13 -9.70
CA ARG A 311 -13.29 10.88 -10.46
C ARG A 311 -13.63 9.69 -9.57
N MET A 312 -13.51 9.85 -8.25
CA MET A 312 -13.79 8.80 -7.29
C MET A 312 -15.28 8.46 -7.28
N ARG A 313 -15.61 7.19 -7.48
CA ARG A 313 -16.98 6.69 -7.37
C ARG A 313 -17.21 6.14 -5.97
N VAL A 314 -17.81 6.96 -5.12
CA VAL A 314 -18.12 6.59 -3.73
C VAL A 314 -19.35 5.69 -3.67
N GLY A 315 -19.26 4.63 -2.89
CA GLY A 315 -20.35 3.69 -2.60
C GLY A 315 -20.24 3.11 -1.19
N SER A 316 -21.04 2.08 -0.91
CA SER A 316 -21.08 1.43 0.41
C SER A 316 -19.77 0.78 0.85
N HIS A 317 -18.87 0.50 -0.10
CA HIS A 317 -17.59 -0.16 0.12
C HIS A 317 -16.39 0.79 -0.05
N GLY A 318 -16.60 2.10 0.12
CA GLY A 318 -15.56 3.11 -0.04
C GLY A 318 -15.58 3.82 -1.41
N GLY A 319 -14.40 4.29 -1.85
CA GLY A 319 -14.19 5.15 -3.00
C GLY A 319 -13.41 4.44 -4.10
N ALA A 320 -14.13 4.01 -5.14
CA ALA A 320 -13.55 3.31 -6.27
C ALA A 320 -12.85 4.29 -7.23
N LEU A 321 -11.61 3.99 -7.59
CA LEU A 321 -10.83 4.69 -8.63
C LEU A 321 -10.37 3.77 -9.76
N ASN A 322 -10.77 2.50 -9.73
CA ASN A 322 -10.62 1.61 -10.86
C ASN A 322 -11.50 2.07 -12.02
N GLU A 323 -10.99 1.97 -13.23
CA GLU A 323 -11.66 2.38 -14.48
C GLU A 323 -11.34 1.36 -15.58
N SER A 324 -12.09 1.36 -16.68
CA SER A 324 -11.97 0.32 -17.71
C SER A 324 -10.56 0.18 -18.30
N GLY A 325 -9.82 1.28 -18.46
CA GLY A 325 -8.48 1.26 -19.05
C GLY A 325 -7.36 0.85 -18.11
N GLY A 326 -7.53 0.99 -16.79
CA GLY A 326 -6.46 0.74 -15.82
C GLY A 326 -6.82 -0.19 -14.67
N THR A 327 -8.10 -0.51 -14.48
CA THR A 327 -8.60 -1.51 -13.54
C THR A 327 -8.10 -1.25 -12.10
N MET A 328 -7.82 -2.29 -11.30
CA MET A 328 -7.26 -2.11 -9.96
C MET A 328 -5.85 -1.51 -9.92
N TYR A 329 -5.09 -1.48 -11.03
CA TYR A 329 -3.86 -0.67 -11.08
C TYR A 329 -4.14 0.81 -10.91
N SER A 330 -5.12 1.35 -11.66
CA SER A 330 -5.57 2.74 -11.49
C SER A 330 -5.95 3.04 -10.06
N HIS A 331 -6.65 2.11 -9.40
CA HIS A 331 -7.04 2.29 -8.02
C HIS A 331 -5.85 2.33 -7.07
N GLY A 332 -4.96 1.33 -7.11
CA GLY A 332 -3.82 1.24 -6.21
C GLY A 332 -2.86 2.43 -6.36
N ILE A 333 -2.50 2.78 -7.59
CA ILE A 333 -1.61 3.90 -7.89
C ILE A 333 -2.20 5.23 -7.39
N ALA A 334 -3.48 5.49 -7.70
CA ALA A 334 -4.14 6.72 -7.27
C ALA A 334 -4.34 6.77 -5.75
N ALA A 335 -4.59 5.62 -5.12
CA ALA A 335 -4.72 5.51 -3.67
C ALA A 335 -3.41 5.85 -2.96
N ILE A 336 -2.24 5.39 -3.46
CA ILE A 336 -0.93 5.81 -2.93
C ILE A 336 -0.81 7.33 -2.99
N ALA A 337 -1.10 7.95 -4.13
CA ALA A 337 -0.98 9.41 -4.30
C ALA A 337 -1.87 10.18 -3.32
N ILE A 338 -3.13 9.75 -3.11
CA ILE A 338 -4.05 10.38 -2.15
C ILE A 338 -3.56 10.19 -0.71
N CYS A 339 -3.18 8.96 -0.34
CA CYS A 339 -2.71 8.64 1.02
C CYS A 339 -1.45 9.42 1.37
N GLU A 340 -0.45 9.45 0.49
CA GLU A 340 0.79 10.21 0.71
C GLU A 340 0.53 11.71 0.79
N ALA A 341 -0.31 12.26 -0.11
CA ALA A 341 -0.66 13.67 -0.08
C ALA A 341 -1.34 14.04 1.25
N TYR A 342 -2.25 13.22 1.76
CA TYR A 342 -2.85 13.43 3.07
C TYR A 342 -1.81 13.31 4.19
N ALA A 343 -0.97 12.27 4.18
CA ALA A 343 0.03 12.05 5.21
C ALA A 343 1.00 13.23 5.36
N MET A 344 1.43 13.81 4.24
CA MET A 344 2.38 14.92 4.19
C MET A 344 1.75 16.29 4.50
N SER A 345 0.51 16.52 4.04
CA SER A 345 -0.15 17.83 4.17
C SER A 345 -1.06 17.94 5.39
N LYS A 346 -1.55 16.81 5.90
CA LYS A 346 -2.63 16.71 6.89
C LYS A 346 -3.86 17.54 6.53
N ASP A 347 -4.12 17.73 5.23
CA ASP A 347 -5.25 18.50 4.74
C ASP A 347 -6.59 17.79 5.09
N PRO A 348 -7.49 18.42 5.87
CA PRO A 348 -8.76 17.82 6.24
C PRO A 348 -9.60 17.38 5.04
N ASP A 349 -9.50 18.10 3.92
CA ASP A 349 -10.24 17.78 2.70
C ASP A 349 -9.83 16.43 2.07
N LEU A 350 -8.63 15.93 2.35
CA LEU A 350 -8.15 14.64 1.87
C LEU A 350 -8.43 13.49 2.85
N LEU A 351 -8.89 13.77 4.08
CA LEU A 351 -9.17 12.74 5.09
C LEU A 351 -10.23 11.75 4.59
N THR A 352 -11.38 12.26 4.12
CA THR A 352 -12.48 11.43 3.63
C THR A 352 -12.11 10.64 2.36
N PRO A 353 -11.51 11.28 1.31
CA PRO A 353 -10.98 10.54 0.16
C PRO A 353 -9.98 9.44 0.54
N THR A 354 -9.08 9.70 1.49
CA THR A 354 -8.08 8.71 1.95
C THR A 354 -8.75 7.50 2.59
N ARG A 355 -9.70 7.72 3.51
CA ARG A 355 -10.49 6.63 4.10
C ARG A 355 -11.25 5.84 3.04
N ALA A 356 -11.83 6.55 2.07
CA ALA A 356 -12.64 5.93 1.02
C ALA A 356 -11.80 5.00 0.13
N VAL A 357 -10.62 5.43 -0.33
CA VAL A 357 -9.78 4.56 -1.17
C VAL A 357 -9.29 3.34 -0.42
N LEU A 358 -8.86 3.48 0.84
CA LEU A 358 -8.42 2.35 1.67
C LEU A 358 -9.55 1.35 1.92
N GLY A 359 -10.76 1.83 2.18
CA GLY A 359 -11.95 0.99 2.32
C GLY A 359 -12.23 0.17 1.06
N TYR A 360 -12.05 0.76 -0.13
CA TYR A 360 -12.25 0.05 -1.38
C TYR A 360 -11.17 -1.01 -1.65
N ILE A 361 -9.89 -0.74 -1.30
CA ILE A 361 -8.84 -1.76 -1.37
C ILE A 361 -9.20 -2.97 -0.51
N CYS A 362 -9.61 -2.74 0.74
CA CYS A 362 -9.97 -3.82 1.65
C CYS A 362 -11.15 -4.64 1.13
N TYR A 363 -12.19 -3.98 0.60
CA TYR A 363 -13.32 -4.65 -0.05
C TYR A 363 -12.91 -5.45 -1.30
N ALA A 364 -12.00 -4.91 -2.11
CA ALA A 364 -11.61 -5.49 -3.38
C ALA A 364 -10.71 -6.73 -3.26
N GLN A 365 -10.22 -7.04 -2.06
CA GLN A 365 -9.37 -8.21 -1.83
C GLN A 365 -10.13 -9.51 -2.15
N ASP A 366 -9.43 -10.50 -2.71
CA ASP A 366 -9.93 -11.86 -2.86
C ASP A 366 -10.33 -12.42 -1.48
N PRO A 367 -11.61 -12.76 -1.26
CA PRO A 367 -12.08 -13.23 0.05
C PRO A 367 -11.53 -14.61 0.45
N ILE A 368 -10.99 -15.38 -0.51
CA ILE A 368 -10.46 -16.73 -0.29
C ILE A 368 -8.94 -16.71 -0.29
N GLY A 369 -8.33 -16.28 -1.39
CA GLY A 369 -6.88 -16.35 -1.60
C GLY A 369 -6.11 -15.12 -1.15
N GLY A 370 -6.80 -14.01 -0.80
CA GLY A 370 -6.20 -12.83 -0.17
C GLY A 370 -5.41 -11.86 -1.06
N GLY A 371 -5.25 -12.15 -2.35
CA GLY A 371 -4.59 -11.24 -3.29
C GLY A 371 -5.55 -10.24 -3.94
N TRP A 372 -5.02 -9.42 -4.85
CA TRP A 372 -5.78 -8.54 -5.72
C TRP A 372 -5.41 -8.81 -7.17
N ARG A 373 -6.35 -8.54 -8.08
CA ARG A 373 -6.15 -8.62 -9.53
C ARG A 373 -6.89 -7.48 -10.21
N TYR A 374 -7.01 -7.52 -11.53
CA TYR A 374 -7.63 -6.47 -12.33
C TYR A 374 -9.05 -6.10 -11.87
N ASN A 375 -9.87 -7.08 -11.49
CA ASN A 375 -11.21 -6.82 -10.98
C ASN A 375 -11.31 -7.01 -9.45
N PRO A 376 -12.18 -6.26 -8.77
CA PRO A 376 -12.44 -6.46 -7.34
C PRO A 376 -12.90 -7.89 -7.05
N ARG A 377 -12.44 -8.45 -5.93
CA ARG A 377 -12.77 -9.79 -5.41
C ARG A 377 -12.35 -10.94 -6.33
N GLN A 378 -11.48 -10.68 -7.30
CA GLN A 378 -10.90 -11.69 -8.19
C GLN A 378 -9.68 -12.34 -7.54
N LYS A 379 -9.45 -13.63 -7.80
CA LYS A 379 -8.23 -14.35 -7.41
C LYS A 379 -6.97 -13.57 -7.83
N GLY A 380 -6.10 -13.32 -6.86
CA GLY A 380 -5.01 -12.36 -6.98
C GLY A 380 -3.91 -12.71 -7.98
N ASP A 381 -3.11 -11.70 -8.31
CA ASP A 381 -1.78 -11.83 -8.92
C ASP A 381 -0.77 -10.95 -8.18
N THR A 382 0.51 -11.28 -8.32
CA THR A 382 1.59 -10.59 -7.60
C THR A 382 1.72 -9.12 -8.00
N SER A 383 1.40 -8.78 -9.25
CA SER A 383 1.62 -7.44 -9.79
C SER A 383 0.66 -6.38 -9.23
N VAL A 384 -0.62 -6.73 -9.09
CA VAL A 384 -1.62 -5.84 -8.50
C VAL A 384 -1.49 -5.80 -6.98
N VAL A 385 -1.12 -6.92 -6.35
CA VAL A 385 -0.84 -7.00 -4.90
C VAL A 385 0.20 -5.97 -4.47
N GLY A 386 1.29 -5.81 -5.22
CA GLY A 386 2.31 -4.81 -4.91
C GLY A 386 1.75 -3.39 -4.76
N TRP A 387 0.93 -2.95 -5.72
CA TRP A 387 0.32 -1.62 -5.69
C TRP A 387 -0.70 -1.44 -4.56
N GLN A 388 -1.53 -2.45 -4.30
CA GLN A 388 -2.52 -2.35 -3.22
C GLN A 388 -1.84 -2.34 -1.85
N LEU A 389 -0.83 -3.18 -1.63
CA LEU A 389 -0.13 -3.22 -0.36
C LEU A 389 0.65 -1.93 -0.10
N MET A 390 1.28 -1.32 -1.12
CA MET A 390 1.90 -0.01 -1.00
C MET A 390 0.88 1.10 -0.66
N ALA A 391 -0.33 1.05 -1.20
CA ALA A 391 -1.40 1.98 -0.82
C ALA A 391 -1.84 1.78 0.64
N LEU A 392 -2.02 0.53 1.09
CA LEU A 392 -2.34 0.22 2.48
C LEU A 392 -1.24 0.70 3.43
N LYS A 393 0.03 0.47 3.07
CA LYS A 393 1.19 0.96 3.84
C LYS A 393 1.23 2.48 3.90
N SER A 394 0.93 3.16 2.79
CA SER A 394 0.85 4.63 2.74
C SER A 394 -0.28 5.16 3.62
N GLY A 395 -1.43 4.48 3.66
CA GLY A 395 -2.54 4.78 4.55
C GLY A 395 -2.19 4.58 6.03
N TYR A 396 -1.52 3.48 6.34
CA TYR A 396 -1.01 3.19 7.68
C TYR A 396 -0.04 4.27 8.17
N MET A 397 0.95 4.63 7.36
CA MET A 397 1.88 5.74 7.63
C MET A 397 1.17 7.10 7.75
N ALA A 398 -0.04 7.24 7.21
CA ALA A 398 -0.86 8.43 7.36
C ALA A 398 -1.67 8.47 8.66
N GLY A 399 -1.69 7.38 9.43
CA GLY A 399 -2.39 7.21 10.70
C GLY A 399 -3.74 6.49 10.59
N PHE A 400 -3.95 5.69 9.53
CA PHE A 400 -5.17 4.88 9.40
C PHE A 400 -4.90 3.42 9.79
N ASP A 401 -5.81 2.85 10.57
CA ASP A 401 -5.77 1.43 10.89
C ASP A 401 -6.11 0.59 9.66
N ILE A 402 -5.26 -0.41 9.38
CA ILE A 402 -5.50 -1.41 8.34
C ILE A 402 -5.95 -2.70 9.03
N PRO A 403 -7.03 -3.36 8.58
CA PRO A 403 -7.51 -4.58 9.22
C PRO A 403 -6.43 -5.67 9.22
N PRO A 404 -6.12 -6.29 10.37
CA PRO A 404 -5.14 -7.37 10.44
C PRO A 404 -5.45 -8.51 9.46
N LEU A 405 -6.73 -8.86 9.30
CA LEU A 405 -7.17 -9.89 8.35
C LEU A 405 -6.78 -9.58 6.89
N VAL A 406 -6.76 -8.31 6.48
CA VAL A 406 -6.33 -7.93 5.12
C VAL A 406 -4.83 -8.17 4.96
N VAL A 407 -4.05 -7.88 5.99
CA VAL A 407 -2.60 -8.09 6.04
C VAL A 407 -2.27 -9.59 6.02
N GLU A 408 -2.92 -10.38 6.90
CA GLU A 408 -2.78 -11.84 6.99
C GLU A 408 -3.10 -12.53 5.65
N ARG A 409 -4.21 -12.14 5.02
CA ARG A 409 -4.60 -12.64 3.70
C ARG A 409 -3.61 -12.30 2.60
N THR A 410 -2.94 -11.16 2.69
CA THR A 410 -1.88 -10.81 1.75
C THR A 410 -0.69 -11.76 1.90
N SER A 411 -0.31 -12.12 3.13
CA SER A 411 0.69 -13.16 3.40
C SER A 411 0.27 -14.51 2.83
N LEU A 412 -0.99 -14.92 3.03
CA LEU A 412 -1.53 -16.16 2.47
C LEU A 412 -1.42 -16.21 0.94
N PHE A 413 -1.74 -15.11 0.26
CA PHE A 413 -1.56 -15.03 -1.19
C PHE A 413 -0.10 -15.25 -1.60
N LEU A 414 0.83 -14.54 -0.94
CA LEU A 414 2.26 -14.63 -1.22
C LEU A 414 2.80 -16.04 -0.98
N ASP A 415 2.31 -16.72 0.06
CA ASP A 415 2.62 -18.12 0.33
C ASP A 415 2.17 -19.05 -0.81
N GLY A 416 1.04 -18.75 -1.44
CA GLY A 416 0.51 -19.51 -2.57
C GLY A 416 1.26 -19.34 -3.88
N VAL A 417 2.08 -18.29 -4.02
CA VAL A 417 2.83 -17.98 -5.26
C VAL A 417 4.36 -18.01 -5.08
N GLN A 418 4.86 -18.35 -3.89
CA GLN A 418 6.29 -18.39 -3.61
C GLN A 418 6.99 -19.67 -4.11
N ARG A 419 8.31 -19.58 -4.25
CA ARG A 419 9.28 -20.68 -4.42
C ARG A 419 10.42 -20.50 -3.41
N ASN A 420 11.17 -21.57 -3.17
CA ASN A 420 12.39 -21.55 -2.35
C ASN A 420 12.18 -20.96 -0.94
N GLY A 421 11.02 -21.24 -0.34
CA GLY A 421 10.63 -20.74 0.98
C GLY A 421 10.43 -19.22 1.05
N GLY A 422 10.07 -18.57 -0.07
CA GLY A 422 9.83 -17.12 -0.12
C GLY A 422 10.99 -16.28 -0.62
N ALA A 423 12.05 -16.91 -1.13
CA ALA A 423 13.15 -16.20 -1.80
C ALA A 423 12.82 -15.77 -3.23
N ALA A 424 11.76 -16.34 -3.83
CA ALA A 424 11.31 -16.03 -5.18
C ALA A 424 9.80 -16.19 -5.31
N TYR A 425 9.20 -15.49 -6.27
CA TYR A 425 7.74 -15.43 -6.44
C TYR A 425 7.32 -15.52 -7.90
N GLY A 426 6.20 -16.20 -8.15
CA GLY A 426 5.54 -16.27 -9.45
C GLY A 426 4.39 -15.28 -9.57
N TYR A 427 3.62 -15.41 -10.67
CA TYR A 427 2.57 -14.45 -10.99
C TYR A 427 1.22 -14.78 -10.33
N THR A 428 0.64 -15.93 -10.69
CA THR A 428 -0.60 -16.46 -10.10
C THR A 428 -0.41 -17.87 -9.52
N THR A 429 0.79 -18.42 -9.68
CA THR A 429 1.21 -19.76 -9.24
C THR A 429 2.67 -19.70 -8.79
N PRO A 430 3.17 -20.70 -8.05
CA PRO A 430 4.57 -20.76 -7.62
C PRO A 430 5.59 -20.61 -8.76
N GLY A 431 6.40 -19.57 -8.72
CA GLY A 431 7.38 -19.25 -9.77
C GLY A 431 8.56 -18.40 -9.29
N GLN A 432 9.40 -17.99 -10.24
CA GLN A 432 10.60 -17.18 -9.98
C GLN A 432 10.75 -16.07 -11.04
N GLY A 433 9.66 -15.35 -11.34
CA GLY A 433 9.71 -14.23 -12.29
C GLY A 433 10.51 -13.07 -11.70
N GLU A 434 11.22 -12.29 -12.53
CA GLU A 434 12.09 -11.21 -12.04
C GLU A 434 11.30 -10.12 -11.28
N ALA A 435 10.28 -9.55 -11.93
CA ALA A 435 9.46 -8.49 -11.35
C ALA A 435 8.61 -9.02 -10.21
N THR A 436 8.01 -10.20 -10.38
CA THR A 436 7.20 -10.82 -9.33
C THR A 436 8.03 -11.15 -8.09
N THR A 437 9.29 -11.57 -8.26
CA THR A 437 10.21 -11.78 -7.13
C THR A 437 10.54 -10.47 -6.41
N ALA A 438 10.86 -9.41 -7.13
CA ALA A 438 11.10 -8.10 -6.53
C ALA A 438 9.87 -7.58 -5.77
N ILE A 439 8.67 -7.74 -6.33
CA ILE A 439 7.41 -7.35 -5.70
C ILE A 439 7.16 -8.19 -4.45
N GLY A 440 7.25 -9.52 -4.55
CA GLY A 440 7.01 -10.41 -3.42
C GLY A 440 7.95 -10.15 -2.25
N LEU A 441 9.24 -9.92 -2.52
CA LEU A 441 10.22 -9.53 -1.49
C LEU A 441 9.87 -8.18 -0.86
N LEU A 442 9.53 -7.17 -1.65
CA LEU A 442 9.11 -5.87 -1.12
C LEU A 442 7.84 -5.99 -0.25
N CYS A 443 6.87 -6.80 -0.70
CA CYS A 443 5.68 -7.05 0.09
C CYS A 443 6.02 -7.72 1.42
N ARG A 444 6.88 -8.75 1.42
CA ARG A 444 7.31 -9.41 2.67
C ARG A 444 8.04 -8.45 3.61
N MET A 445 8.87 -7.57 3.07
CA MET A 445 9.51 -6.49 3.82
C MET A 445 8.46 -5.61 4.53
N TYR A 446 7.42 -5.16 3.81
CA TYR A 446 6.35 -4.36 4.42
C TYR A 446 5.44 -5.13 5.38
N LEU A 447 5.37 -6.45 5.24
CA LEU A 447 4.68 -7.38 6.13
C LEU A 447 5.55 -7.82 7.33
N GLY A 448 6.69 -7.15 7.56
CA GLY A 448 7.49 -7.33 8.77
C GLY A 448 8.55 -8.45 8.71
N TRP A 449 8.84 -9.03 7.54
CA TRP A 449 9.96 -9.97 7.43
C TRP A 449 11.26 -9.29 7.82
N LYS A 450 11.92 -9.84 8.84
CA LYS A 450 13.17 -9.31 9.38
C LYS A 450 14.35 -9.63 8.46
N ARG A 451 15.41 -8.84 8.59
CA ARG A 451 16.61 -8.94 7.75
C ARG A 451 17.35 -10.28 7.89
N ASP A 452 17.26 -10.91 9.06
CA ASP A 452 17.85 -12.22 9.37
C ASP A 452 17.02 -13.40 8.82
N ASN A 453 15.87 -13.15 8.19
CA ASN A 453 15.12 -14.18 7.48
C ASN A 453 15.96 -14.76 6.32
N PRO A 454 16.31 -16.06 6.35
CA PRO A 454 17.19 -16.65 5.33
C PRO A 454 16.63 -16.60 3.90
N ALA A 455 15.30 -16.63 3.75
CA ALA A 455 14.68 -16.52 2.44
C ALA A 455 14.74 -15.09 1.88
N MET A 456 14.59 -14.08 2.75
CA MET A 456 14.78 -12.67 2.37
C MET A 456 16.22 -12.44 1.89
N GLU A 457 17.22 -12.90 2.65
CA GLU A 457 18.63 -12.75 2.27
C GLU A 457 18.93 -13.40 0.92
N ARG A 458 18.46 -14.65 0.71
CA ARG A 458 18.64 -15.34 -0.58
C ARG A 458 17.99 -14.58 -1.74
N GLY A 459 16.76 -14.09 -1.55
CA GLY A 459 16.04 -13.33 -2.57
C GLY A 459 16.76 -12.02 -2.93
N VAL A 460 17.23 -11.28 -1.92
CA VAL A 460 18.02 -10.06 -2.14
C VAL A 460 19.33 -10.36 -2.87
N ARG A 461 20.05 -11.42 -2.50
CA ARG A 461 21.27 -11.85 -3.21
C ARG A 461 20.99 -12.20 -4.67
N MET A 462 19.86 -12.84 -4.97
CA MET A 462 19.44 -13.12 -6.35
C MET A 462 19.21 -11.84 -7.16
N LEU A 463 18.52 -10.84 -6.58
CA LEU A 463 18.30 -9.54 -7.22
C LEU A 463 19.61 -8.76 -7.41
N SER A 464 20.46 -8.73 -6.39
CA SER A 464 21.76 -8.05 -6.43
C SER A 464 22.68 -8.65 -7.50
N LYS A 465 22.72 -9.99 -7.61
CA LYS A 465 23.48 -10.69 -8.66
C LYS A 465 22.96 -10.38 -10.07
N ARG A 466 21.65 -10.20 -10.23
CA ARG A 466 21.04 -9.84 -11.51
C ARG A 466 21.34 -8.40 -11.90
N GLY A 467 21.28 -7.48 -10.93
CA GLY A 467 21.42 -6.06 -11.16
C GLY A 467 20.19 -5.42 -11.81
N PRO A 468 20.25 -4.09 -12.05
CA PRO A 468 19.19 -3.37 -12.75
C PRO A 468 19.10 -3.80 -14.22
N SER A 469 17.88 -3.75 -14.77
CA SER A 469 17.62 -4.02 -16.18
C SER A 469 17.74 -2.74 -17.02
N PRO A 470 18.34 -2.77 -18.22
CA PRO A 470 18.34 -1.63 -19.13
C PRO A 470 16.95 -1.30 -19.68
N SER A 471 16.04 -2.28 -19.71
CA SER A 471 14.76 -2.18 -20.43
C SER A 471 13.53 -2.51 -19.57
N ASN A 472 13.67 -2.98 -18.33
CA ASN A 472 12.52 -3.31 -17.47
C ASN A 472 12.43 -2.39 -16.25
N MET A 473 11.83 -1.22 -16.46
CA MET A 473 11.51 -0.22 -15.44
C MET A 473 10.55 -0.73 -14.37
N TYR A 474 9.59 -1.59 -14.73
CA TYR A 474 8.65 -2.16 -13.76
C TYR A 474 9.40 -3.01 -12.72
N TYR A 475 10.29 -3.90 -13.18
CA TYR A 475 11.20 -4.64 -12.31
C TYR A 475 12.11 -3.70 -11.51
N ASN A 476 12.76 -2.74 -12.19
CA ASN A 476 13.70 -1.83 -11.55
C ASN A 476 13.06 -1.04 -10.42
N TYR A 477 11.81 -0.60 -10.57
CA TYR A 477 11.11 0.16 -9.54
C TYR A 477 10.95 -0.62 -8.23
N TYR A 478 10.52 -1.87 -8.31
CA TYR A 478 10.38 -2.72 -7.13
C TYR A 478 11.73 -3.16 -6.58
N ALA A 479 12.63 -3.62 -7.45
CA ALA A 479 13.94 -4.10 -7.03
C ALA A 479 14.80 -2.99 -6.40
N THR A 480 14.71 -1.75 -6.90
CA THR A 480 15.41 -0.61 -6.29
C THR A 480 14.91 -0.36 -4.86
N GLN A 481 13.61 -0.49 -4.59
CA GLN A 481 13.09 -0.35 -3.22
C GLN A 481 13.59 -1.47 -2.30
N VAL A 482 13.60 -2.72 -2.77
CA VAL A 482 14.16 -3.85 -2.02
C VAL A 482 15.62 -3.61 -1.69
N MET A 483 16.43 -3.21 -2.68
CA MET A 483 17.86 -2.90 -2.46
C MET A 483 18.02 -1.71 -1.50
N ARG A 484 17.23 -0.65 -1.64
CA ARG A 484 17.25 0.51 -0.75
C ARG A 484 16.95 0.14 0.69
N HIS A 485 15.98 -0.74 0.92
CA HIS A 485 15.67 -1.21 2.27
C HIS A 485 16.76 -2.13 2.83
N TRP A 486 17.40 -2.94 1.98
CA TRP A 486 18.46 -3.85 2.40
C TRP A 486 19.78 -3.17 2.76
N GLU A 487 20.09 -2.06 2.08
CA GLU A 487 21.33 -1.27 2.25
C GLU A 487 22.63 -2.08 2.02
N GLY A 488 23.76 -1.47 2.38
CA GLY A 488 25.09 -2.06 2.26
C GLY A 488 25.59 -2.21 0.82
N GLU A 489 26.57 -3.09 0.63
CA GLU A 489 27.20 -3.33 -0.67
C GLU A 489 26.21 -3.70 -1.80
N PRO A 490 25.15 -4.53 -1.58
CA PRO A 490 24.14 -4.78 -2.60
C PRO A 490 23.45 -3.51 -3.10
N TRP A 491 23.13 -2.59 -2.18
CA TRP A 491 22.52 -1.30 -2.50
C TRP A 491 23.47 -0.38 -3.24
N GLU A 492 24.71 -0.23 -2.77
CA GLU A 492 25.70 0.67 -3.37
C GLU A 492 25.98 0.29 -4.83
N ASN A 493 26.15 -1.01 -5.10
CA ASN A 493 26.38 -1.54 -6.44
C ASN A 493 25.16 -1.38 -7.35
N TRP A 494 23.96 -1.69 -6.84
CA TRP A 494 22.71 -1.50 -7.58
C TRP A 494 22.50 -0.03 -7.94
N ASN A 495 22.59 0.83 -6.93
CA ASN A 495 22.25 2.23 -7.03
C ASN A 495 23.16 2.97 -8.01
N ARG A 496 24.48 2.71 -7.97
CA ARG A 496 25.43 3.31 -8.90
C ARG A 496 25.03 3.04 -10.35
N GLN A 497 24.77 1.77 -10.68
CA GLN A 497 24.37 1.36 -12.03
C GLN A 497 23.03 1.97 -12.43
N MET A 498 22.02 1.85 -11.57
CA MET A 498 20.66 2.32 -11.87
C MET A 498 20.61 3.85 -12.03
N ARG A 499 21.23 4.59 -11.11
CA ARG A 499 21.28 6.07 -11.16
C ARG A 499 21.97 6.54 -12.43
N ASP A 500 23.16 6.00 -12.72
CA ASP A 500 23.96 6.45 -13.85
C ASP A 500 23.29 6.09 -15.19
N GLN A 501 22.64 4.93 -15.27
CA GLN A 501 21.81 4.54 -16.42
C GLN A 501 20.66 5.53 -16.68
N LEU A 502 19.90 5.92 -15.64
CA LEU A 502 18.78 6.86 -15.80
C LEU A 502 19.26 8.26 -16.14
N VAL A 503 20.32 8.75 -15.50
CA VAL A 503 20.90 10.06 -15.82
C VAL A 503 21.37 10.09 -17.27
N HIS A 504 22.03 9.03 -17.75
CA HIS A 504 22.53 8.96 -19.12
C HIS A 504 21.41 8.90 -20.18
N SER A 505 20.35 8.14 -19.89
CA SER A 505 19.25 7.87 -20.84
C SER A 505 18.15 8.93 -20.87
N GLN A 506 18.19 9.94 -19.97
CA GLN A 506 17.20 11.02 -19.98
C GLN A 506 17.26 11.80 -21.29
N ALA A 507 16.10 12.05 -21.91
CA ALA A 507 16.01 12.87 -23.11
C ALA A 507 16.51 14.30 -22.83
N LYS A 508 17.38 14.81 -23.71
CA LYS A 508 18.12 16.07 -23.50
C LYS A 508 17.63 17.24 -24.36
N GLN A 509 16.71 17.01 -25.29
CA GLN A 509 16.33 17.99 -26.31
C GLN A 509 14.83 17.97 -26.61
N GLY A 510 14.35 19.09 -27.16
CA GLY A 510 12.99 19.25 -27.65
C GLY A 510 11.92 19.12 -26.58
N HIS A 511 10.69 18.82 -27.00
CA HIS A 511 9.53 18.67 -26.11
C HIS A 511 9.67 17.48 -25.14
N GLU A 512 10.61 16.57 -25.42
CA GLU A 512 10.90 15.40 -24.60
C GLU A 512 11.93 15.68 -23.49
N GLU A 513 12.57 16.86 -23.45
CA GLU A 513 13.63 17.13 -22.48
C GLU A 513 13.15 16.87 -21.04
N GLY A 514 13.90 16.04 -20.32
CA GLY A 514 13.57 15.65 -18.95
C GLY A 514 12.78 14.35 -18.81
N SER A 515 12.38 13.72 -19.92
CA SER A 515 11.59 12.48 -19.93
C SER A 515 12.41 11.23 -20.25
N TRP A 516 11.81 10.06 -20.06
CA TRP A 516 12.39 8.76 -20.43
C TRP A 516 11.44 7.94 -21.28
N PHE A 517 12.02 7.03 -22.07
CA PHE A 517 11.32 5.93 -22.72
C PHE A 517 12.28 4.75 -22.85
N THR A 518 11.90 3.57 -22.36
CA THR A 518 12.78 2.38 -22.29
C THR A 518 12.49 1.31 -23.35
N GLY A 519 11.58 1.58 -24.29
CA GLY A 519 11.26 0.67 -25.39
C GLY A 519 10.45 -0.56 -24.96
N ASP A 520 10.37 -1.54 -25.86
CA ASP A 520 9.42 -2.66 -25.76
C ASP A 520 9.84 -3.78 -24.79
N GLY A 521 11.03 -3.69 -24.20
CA GLY A 521 11.48 -4.63 -23.17
C GLY A 521 10.86 -4.43 -21.79
N ASP A 522 10.08 -3.35 -21.61
CA ASP A 522 9.39 -3.04 -20.36
C ASP A 522 7.93 -3.53 -20.39
N LEU A 523 7.41 -3.99 -19.26
CA LEU A 523 6.01 -4.46 -19.17
C LEU A 523 4.97 -3.33 -19.31
N GLY A 524 5.33 -2.10 -18.93
CA GLY A 524 4.45 -0.94 -18.93
C GLY A 524 4.74 0.06 -20.07
N ALA A 525 5.96 0.16 -20.57
CA ALA A 525 6.32 1.16 -21.61
C ALA A 525 5.50 1.04 -22.91
N PRO A 526 5.18 -0.16 -23.45
CA PRO A 526 4.39 -0.28 -24.67
C PRO A 526 2.99 0.33 -24.57
N THR A 527 2.40 0.33 -23.37
CA THR A 527 1.00 0.74 -23.15
C THR A 527 0.87 2.05 -22.38
N GLY A 528 1.74 2.30 -21.42
CA GLY A 528 1.84 3.56 -20.66
C GLY A 528 2.75 4.61 -21.30
N GLY A 529 3.60 4.22 -22.25
CA GLY A 529 4.45 5.12 -23.03
C GLY A 529 5.43 5.94 -22.19
N ARG A 530 5.83 7.08 -22.76
CA ARG A 530 6.79 8.03 -22.17
C ARG A 530 6.35 8.59 -20.81
N LEU A 531 5.05 8.80 -20.57
CA LEU A 531 4.55 9.29 -19.28
C LEU A 531 4.86 8.26 -18.17
N TYR A 532 4.52 7.00 -18.39
CA TYR A 532 4.81 5.91 -17.46
C TYR A 532 6.31 5.80 -17.18
N CYS A 533 7.13 5.73 -18.23
CA CYS A 533 8.58 5.59 -18.10
C CYS A 533 9.18 6.75 -17.30
N THR A 534 8.71 7.98 -17.56
CA THR A 534 9.18 9.18 -16.87
C THR A 534 8.81 9.17 -15.40
N ALA A 535 7.56 8.85 -15.06
CA ALA A 535 7.14 8.75 -13.67
C ALA A 535 7.95 7.69 -12.90
N MET A 536 8.12 6.50 -13.49
CA MET A 536 8.85 5.39 -12.87
C MET A 536 10.34 5.70 -12.70
N ALA A 537 11.01 6.24 -13.73
CA ALA A 537 12.40 6.67 -13.65
C ALA A 537 12.61 7.74 -12.56
N THR A 538 11.68 8.69 -12.47
CA THR A 538 11.76 9.75 -11.45
C THR A 538 11.63 9.16 -10.05
N MET A 539 10.64 8.30 -9.82
CA MET A 539 10.48 7.65 -8.50
C MET A 539 11.66 6.75 -8.11
N ILE A 540 12.34 6.12 -9.09
CA ILE A 540 13.58 5.37 -8.84
C ILE A 540 14.71 6.29 -8.38
N LEU A 541 14.86 7.47 -8.99
CA LEU A 541 15.87 8.45 -8.59
C LEU A 541 15.54 9.15 -7.26
N GLU A 542 14.27 9.15 -6.84
CA GLU A 542 13.83 9.71 -5.56
C GLU A 542 14.00 8.76 -4.36
N VAL A 543 14.35 7.49 -4.61
CA VAL A 543 14.26 6.41 -3.61
C VAL A 543 15.02 6.72 -2.30
N TYR A 544 16.09 7.52 -2.37
CA TYR A 544 16.95 7.91 -1.24
C TYR A 544 16.20 8.64 -0.12
N TYR A 545 15.24 9.48 -0.50
CA TYR A 545 14.51 10.34 0.42
C TYR A 545 13.02 10.04 0.42
N ARG A 546 12.53 9.32 -0.60
CA ARG A 546 11.14 8.87 -0.68
C ARG A 546 10.82 7.78 0.34
N TYR A 547 11.75 6.83 0.53
CA TYR A 547 11.58 5.68 1.41
C TYR A 547 12.74 5.60 2.42
N MET A 548 12.39 5.69 3.71
CA MET A 548 13.35 5.44 4.79
C MET A 548 13.63 3.93 4.87
N PRO A 549 14.90 3.50 5.04
CA PRO A 549 15.21 2.08 5.16
C PRO A 549 14.57 1.43 6.39
N ILE A 550 13.76 0.39 6.17
CA ILE A 550 12.92 -0.29 7.20
C ILE A 550 13.71 -1.16 8.18
N TYR A 551 15.01 -1.33 7.97
CA TYR A 551 15.88 -2.10 8.88
C TYR A 551 16.77 -1.20 9.74
N ARG A 552 16.65 0.13 9.62
CA ARG A 552 17.32 1.07 10.53
C ARG A 552 16.53 1.16 11.84
N ALA A 553 17.21 1.38 12.97
CA ALA A 553 16.55 1.44 14.29
C ALA A 553 15.41 2.50 14.37
N GLU A 554 15.49 3.57 13.57
CA GLU A 554 14.49 4.64 13.48
C GLU A 554 13.18 4.23 12.76
N SER A 555 13.10 3.01 12.22
CA SER A 555 11.98 2.54 11.38
C SER A 555 11.06 1.51 12.05
N VAL A 556 11.38 1.10 13.29
CA VAL A 556 10.64 0.07 14.04
C VAL A 556 9.16 0.44 14.27
N GLU A 557 8.80 1.73 14.21
CA GLU A 557 7.42 2.21 14.35
C GLU A 557 6.57 2.07 13.07
N GLN A 558 7.13 1.59 11.96
CA GLN A 558 6.43 1.55 10.67
C GLN A 558 5.79 0.20 10.35
N ASP A 559 6.08 -0.87 11.09
CA ASP A 559 5.51 -2.21 10.83
C ASP A 559 3.98 -2.22 11.02
N PHE A 560 3.28 -3.06 10.26
CA PHE A 560 1.85 -3.31 10.55
C PHE A 560 1.75 -3.95 11.95
N PRO A 561 0.71 -3.63 12.74
CA PRO A 561 0.51 -4.27 14.03
C PRO A 561 0.31 -5.78 13.84
N ASP A 562 0.87 -6.55 14.77
CA ASP A 562 0.78 -8.02 14.81
C ASP A 562 -0.66 -8.54 14.93
#